data_AF-A0A4Q9LUI0-F1
#
_entry.id   AF-A0A4Q9LUI0-F1
#
_cell.length_a   1.000
_cell.length_b   1.000
_cell.length_c   1.000
_cell.angle_alpha   90.00
_cell.angle_beta   90.00
_cell.angle_gamma   90.00
#
_symmetry.space_group_name_H-M   'P 1'
#
loop_
_entity.id
_entity.type
_entity.pdbx_description
1 polymer ?
#
loop_
_entity_poly.entity_id
_entity_poly.type
_entity_poly.pdbx_seq_one_letter_code
_entity_poly.pdbx_strand_id
1 'polypeptide(L)'
;MFKLRTDPETLNIVQQDDYATQKNILTLIFNSYEIYRIKISVDDKYWAEGTNPVIESNASEKCLTISEIKNGFSSIFFNMNLNQKRSIKSVELERIVLTIKDMEFLNDLKVLETLVIVHCNLDCCMDFLWLLPSSFPKLKILGIIGYTLKNNFFENINLMNIRILNLSKCDYNDNPNNLIVKKNKYLNSLKMNSSCLNQKVFKSMICSDLLIDLSLRAVDFTEIKVDKDCFDRKKTFQFLDLSECKFNDEFLDYFLTDLKAKKLNLEYFPDFQHLIKILDQESLHLSTEFLSLSGNSLYVDLYISVSRFKVLKRLKLSHMNYMICNDFHPKFAFKHQLNAIDLSKNRLNKDSMIFLHQFNNLKELNLSNCNLETGYMEILFTEHLSNSLVELNISGNSFVSSDFFKIVYLKNLIRLTVSFDNQVFLNLEDKYDIWKFKKLRTLILVQTNIEDLLYKSVMTIKDIKIIEFQNCKFEDDVLS
;
A
#
# COMPACT_ATOMS: atom_id res chain seq x y z
N MET A 1 15.93 2.97 22.85
CA MET A 1 14.60 2.40 22.52
C MET A 1 14.76 1.47 21.33
N PHE A 2 14.46 0.19 21.50
CA PHE A 2 14.81 -0.88 20.57
C PHE A 2 13.55 -1.59 20.01
N LYS A 3 13.60 -2.04 18.75
CA LYS A 3 12.57 -2.87 18.09
C LYS A 3 13.12 -4.29 17.97
N LEU A 4 12.46 -5.26 18.60
CA LEU A 4 12.77 -6.67 18.44
C LEU A 4 11.95 -7.24 17.28
N ARG A 5 12.62 -7.82 16.28
CA ARG A 5 12.04 -8.58 15.17
C ARG A 5 12.65 -9.98 15.19
N THR A 6 11.84 -10.98 14.89
CA THR A 6 12.26 -12.39 14.90
C THR A 6 11.24 -13.25 14.16
N ASP A 7 11.65 -14.46 13.81
CA ASP A 7 10.83 -15.52 13.24
C ASP A 7 10.81 -16.78 14.14
N PRO A 8 9.86 -17.71 13.94
CA PRO A 8 9.78 -18.96 14.69
C PRO A 8 11.03 -19.83 14.63
N GLU A 9 11.76 -19.86 13.52
CA GLU A 9 12.98 -20.67 13.37
C GLU A 9 14.06 -20.18 14.35
N THR A 10 14.30 -18.87 14.36
CA THR A 10 15.19 -18.21 15.31
C THR A 10 14.77 -18.45 16.75
N LEU A 11 13.47 -18.36 17.06
CA LEU A 11 12.96 -18.61 18.40
C LEU A 11 13.16 -20.09 18.82
N ASN A 12 13.01 -21.03 17.90
CA ASN A 12 13.23 -22.44 18.16
C ASN A 12 14.72 -22.76 18.38
N ILE A 13 15.63 -22.14 17.62
CA ILE A 13 17.09 -22.27 17.81
C ILE A 13 17.52 -21.79 19.20
N VAL A 14 16.96 -20.66 19.65
CA VAL A 14 17.17 -20.09 20.99
C VAL A 14 16.66 -21.02 22.10
N GLN A 15 15.84 -22.01 21.77
CA GLN A 15 15.28 -22.98 22.70
C GLN A 15 15.99 -24.36 22.66
N GLN A 16 17.05 -24.52 21.86
CA GLN A 16 17.82 -25.79 21.72
C GLN A 16 18.96 -25.91 22.74
N ASP A 17 19.71 -27.03 22.69
CA ASP A 17 20.54 -27.65 23.75
C ASP A 17 21.62 -26.77 24.44
N ASP A 18 21.92 -25.55 23.98
CA ASP A 18 22.72 -24.53 24.70
C ASP A 18 21.85 -23.40 25.30
N TYR A 19 20.70 -23.80 25.84
CA TYR A 19 19.69 -22.91 26.41
C TYR A 19 20.27 -21.98 27.49
N ALA A 20 21.28 -22.42 28.26
CA ALA A 20 21.87 -21.62 29.32
C ALA A 20 22.66 -20.41 28.79
N THR A 21 23.50 -20.61 27.76
CA THR A 21 24.32 -19.54 27.18
C THR A 21 23.44 -18.54 26.41
N GLN A 22 22.50 -19.05 25.61
CA GLN A 22 21.55 -18.22 24.87
C GLN A 22 20.65 -17.41 25.81
N LYS A 23 20.20 -18.00 26.92
CA LYS A 23 19.44 -17.30 27.97
C LYS A 23 20.24 -16.19 28.62
N ASN A 24 21.54 -16.40 28.89
CA ASN A 24 22.40 -15.35 29.44
C ASN A 24 22.53 -14.16 28.47
N ILE A 25 22.73 -14.43 27.18
CA ILE A 25 22.80 -13.40 26.14
C ILE A 25 21.49 -12.61 26.05
N LEU A 26 20.35 -13.30 26.00
CA LEU A 26 19.04 -12.63 25.97
C LEU A 26 18.78 -11.78 27.22
N THR A 27 19.17 -12.29 28.38
CA THR A 27 19.04 -11.56 29.65
C THR A 27 19.90 -10.29 29.62
N LEU A 28 21.12 -10.38 29.11
CA LEU A 28 21.99 -9.21 28.90
C LEU A 28 21.34 -8.21 27.94
N ILE A 29 20.78 -8.67 26.82
CA ILE A 29 20.09 -7.82 25.85
C ILE A 29 18.91 -7.10 26.51
N PHE A 30 18.02 -7.82 27.18
CA PHE A 30 16.84 -7.23 27.81
C PHE A 30 17.18 -6.28 28.96
N ASN A 31 18.27 -6.54 29.69
CA ASN A 31 18.76 -5.65 30.73
C ASN A 31 19.49 -4.43 30.19
N SER A 32 20.08 -4.52 29.00
CA SER A 32 20.84 -3.43 28.38
C SER A 32 19.98 -2.50 27.53
N TYR A 33 18.86 -3.00 27.00
CA TYR A 33 18.02 -2.28 26.05
C TYR A 33 16.55 -2.24 26.47
N GLU A 34 15.99 -1.03 26.41
CA GLU A 34 14.54 -0.82 26.55
C GLU A 34 13.82 -1.23 25.25
N ILE A 35 13.07 -2.32 25.30
CA ILE A 35 12.32 -2.88 24.17
C ILE A 35 10.93 -2.26 24.12
N TYR A 36 10.68 -1.48 23.08
CA TYR A 36 9.40 -0.77 22.91
C TYR A 36 8.42 -1.54 22.01
N ARG A 37 8.94 -2.34 21.07
CA ARG A 37 8.14 -3.05 20.08
C ARG A 37 8.63 -4.48 19.88
N ILE A 38 7.69 -5.41 19.85
CA ILE A 38 7.91 -6.82 19.52
C ILE A 38 7.19 -7.11 18.20
N LYS A 39 7.89 -7.79 17.30
CA LYS A 39 7.36 -8.28 16.03
C LYS A 39 7.77 -9.73 15.81
N ILE A 40 6.82 -10.62 15.55
CA ILE A 40 7.07 -12.03 15.26
C ILE A 40 6.24 -12.44 14.05
N SER A 41 6.90 -12.92 13.00
CA SER A 41 6.25 -13.40 11.77
C SER A 41 6.98 -14.63 11.27
N VAL A 42 6.27 -15.56 10.61
CA VAL A 42 6.86 -16.78 10.05
C VAL A 42 8.03 -16.53 9.09
N ASP A 43 8.05 -15.40 8.38
CA ASP A 43 9.03 -15.10 7.32
C ASP A 43 9.60 -13.66 7.37
N ASP A 44 9.60 -13.01 8.54
CA ASP A 44 10.01 -11.59 8.77
C ASP A 44 9.27 -10.56 7.87
N LYS A 45 8.19 -10.97 7.21
CA LYS A 45 7.26 -10.08 6.49
C LYS A 45 6.07 -9.78 7.36
N TYR A 46 5.72 -8.50 7.44
CA TYR A 46 4.67 -8.02 8.33
C TYR A 46 3.57 -7.27 7.60
N TRP A 47 2.34 -7.53 7.98
CA TRP A 47 1.14 -6.89 7.44
C TRP A 47 1.20 -5.36 7.51
N ALA A 48 1.64 -4.80 8.65
CA ALA A 48 1.72 -3.34 8.80
C ALA A 48 2.79 -2.68 7.91
N GLU A 49 3.68 -3.46 7.28
CA GLU A 49 4.76 -2.98 6.41
C GLU A 49 4.46 -3.20 4.91
N GLY A 50 3.40 -3.96 4.58
CA GLY A 50 2.93 -4.14 3.21
C GLY A 50 2.42 -2.83 2.61
N THR A 51 3.13 -2.29 1.62
CA THR A 51 2.87 -0.97 1.01
C THR A 51 2.22 -1.07 -0.38
N ASN A 52 1.84 -2.26 -0.84
CA ASN A 52 1.38 -2.46 -2.22
C ASN A 52 -0.01 -3.11 -2.29
N PRO A 53 -1.07 -2.33 -2.60
CA PRO A 53 -2.46 -2.83 -2.63
C PRO A 53 -2.70 -3.97 -3.62
N VAL A 54 -1.95 -4.01 -4.72
CA VAL A 54 -2.03 -5.09 -5.74
C VAL A 54 -1.43 -6.41 -5.25
N ILE A 55 -0.56 -6.36 -4.24
CA ILE A 55 0.02 -7.54 -3.60
C ILE A 55 -0.91 -8.04 -2.48
N GLU A 56 -1.70 -7.17 -1.83
CA GLU A 56 -2.64 -7.59 -0.77
C GLU A 56 -3.75 -8.54 -1.26
N SER A 57 -4.15 -8.45 -2.54
CA SER A 57 -5.12 -9.36 -3.16
C SER A 57 -4.50 -10.70 -3.60
N ASN A 58 -3.30 -10.68 -4.20
CA ASN A 58 -2.67 -11.89 -4.78
C ASN A 58 -1.67 -12.61 -3.86
N ALA A 59 -1.07 -11.95 -2.86
CA ALA A 59 -0.07 -12.59 -1.99
C ALA A 59 -0.68 -13.41 -0.85
N SER A 60 -1.98 -13.26 -0.57
CA SER A 60 -2.58 -13.87 0.63
C SER A 60 -3.10 -15.28 0.47
N GLU A 61 -3.32 -15.78 -0.75
CA GLU A 61 -3.66 -17.20 -0.93
C GLU A 61 -2.40 -18.07 -1.00
N LYS A 62 -1.23 -17.49 -1.30
CA LYS A 62 -0.01 -18.27 -1.58
C LYS A 62 0.87 -18.60 -0.36
N CYS A 63 0.61 -18.05 0.83
CA CYS A 63 1.33 -18.40 2.06
C CYS A 63 0.46 -18.25 3.32
N LEU A 64 -0.47 -19.19 3.53
CA LEU A 64 -1.16 -19.39 4.82
C LEU A 64 -0.36 -20.30 5.77
N THR A 65 0.92 -20.53 5.50
CA THR A 65 1.77 -21.38 6.34
C THR A 65 1.91 -20.77 7.73
N ILE A 66 1.24 -21.41 8.69
CA ILE A 66 1.38 -21.13 10.11
C ILE A 66 2.55 -21.96 10.64
N SER A 67 3.40 -21.37 11.49
CA SER A 67 4.53 -22.05 12.09
C SER A 67 4.38 -22.21 13.59
N GLU A 68 4.81 -23.37 14.10
CA GLU A 68 4.85 -23.70 15.52
C GLU A 68 6.16 -23.22 16.16
N ILE A 69 6.02 -22.67 17.36
CA ILE A 69 7.15 -22.36 18.25
C ILE A 69 7.07 -23.35 19.41
N LYS A 70 8.09 -24.20 19.56
CA LYS A 70 8.05 -25.41 20.40
C LYS A 70 7.58 -25.16 21.84
N ASN A 71 7.97 -24.02 22.43
CA ASN A 71 7.57 -23.63 23.79
C ASN A 71 6.78 -22.30 23.86
N GLY A 72 6.24 -21.83 22.74
CA GLY A 72 5.68 -20.48 22.62
C GLY A 72 6.77 -19.39 22.63
N PHE A 73 6.43 -18.20 22.17
CA PHE A 73 7.39 -17.08 22.09
C PHE A 73 7.70 -16.47 23.46
N SER A 74 6.75 -16.53 24.40
CA SER A 74 6.88 -16.00 25.76
C SER A 74 8.04 -16.60 26.55
N SER A 75 8.42 -17.84 26.24
CA SER A 75 9.55 -18.54 26.87
C SER A 75 10.86 -17.76 26.76
N ILE A 76 11.04 -16.97 25.70
CA ILE A 76 12.21 -16.14 25.49
C ILE A 76 12.17 -14.89 26.38
N PHE A 77 10.98 -14.41 26.70
CA PHE A 77 10.76 -13.22 27.52
C PHE A 77 10.62 -13.51 29.01
N PHE A 78 10.80 -14.76 29.46
CA PHE A 78 10.58 -15.18 30.85
C PHE A 78 11.41 -14.38 31.87
N ASN A 79 12.61 -13.93 31.50
CA ASN A 79 13.48 -13.16 32.39
C ASN A 79 13.17 -11.65 32.42
N MET A 80 12.23 -11.17 31.60
CA MET A 80 11.85 -9.76 31.65
C MET A 80 11.12 -9.43 32.95
N ASN A 81 11.66 -8.47 33.70
CA ASN A 81 11.00 -7.92 34.87
C ASN A 81 9.81 -7.02 34.47
N LEU A 82 8.97 -6.68 35.45
CA LEU A 82 7.77 -5.87 35.22
C LEU A 82 8.07 -4.48 34.65
N ASN A 83 9.21 -3.87 34.97
CA ASN A 83 9.58 -2.56 34.43
C ASN A 83 9.94 -2.64 32.94
N GLN A 84 10.64 -3.70 32.52
CA GLN A 84 10.92 -3.98 31.12
C GLN A 84 9.62 -4.23 30.35
N LYS A 85 8.70 -5.04 30.89
CA LYS A 85 7.38 -5.26 30.28
C LYS A 85 6.58 -3.96 30.11
N ARG A 86 6.71 -3.01 31.04
CA ARG A 86 6.09 -1.67 30.96
C ARG A 86 6.72 -0.75 29.90
N SER A 87 7.83 -1.12 29.29
CA SER A 87 8.38 -0.36 28.16
C SER A 87 7.77 -0.77 26.80
N ILE A 88 7.21 -1.99 26.73
CA ILE A 88 6.62 -2.54 25.51
C ILE A 88 5.26 -1.88 25.26
N LYS A 89 5.16 -1.14 24.15
CA LYS A 89 3.91 -0.46 23.76
C LYS A 89 3.31 -0.98 22.47
N SER A 90 4.04 -1.81 21.71
CA SER A 90 3.57 -2.36 20.45
C SER A 90 3.94 -3.83 20.30
N VAL A 91 2.95 -4.64 19.92
CA VAL A 91 3.12 -6.05 19.60
C VAL A 91 2.45 -6.33 18.25
N GLU A 92 3.14 -7.06 17.38
CA GLU A 92 2.63 -7.54 16.10
C GLU A 92 3.02 -9.01 15.90
N LEU A 93 2.03 -9.87 15.73
CA LEU A 93 2.17 -11.32 15.62
C LEU A 93 1.49 -11.80 14.34
N GLU A 94 2.17 -12.63 13.56
CA GLU A 94 1.72 -13.02 12.23
C GLU A 94 2.05 -14.48 11.89
N ARG A 95 1.02 -15.27 11.54
CA ARG A 95 1.13 -16.68 11.12
C ARG A 95 1.91 -17.58 12.08
N ILE A 96 1.68 -17.43 13.38
CA ILE A 96 2.28 -18.30 14.42
C ILE A 96 1.20 -18.98 15.27
N VAL A 97 1.54 -20.12 15.87
CA VAL A 97 0.70 -20.76 16.89
C VAL A 97 0.93 -20.08 18.24
N LEU A 98 -0.14 -19.64 18.90
CA LEU A 98 -0.08 -18.99 20.20
C LEU A 98 -0.51 -19.94 21.31
N THR A 99 0.34 -20.05 22.33
CA THR A 99 0.10 -20.88 23.51
C THR A 99 -0.56 -20.10 24.64
N ILE A 100 -1.06 -20.79 25.66
CA ILE A 100 -1.62 -20.17 26.87
C ILE A 100 -0.59 -19.26 27.56
N LYS A 101 0.68 -19.69 27.62
CA LYS A 101 1.78 -18.90 28.22
C LYS A 101 2.06 -17.62 27.43
N ASP A 102 1.88 -17.66 26.11
CA ASP A 102 2.01 -16.47 25.27
C ASP A 102 0.94 -15.44 25.61
N MET A 103 -0.29 -15.88 25.86
CA MET A 103 -1.36 -14.99 26.29
C MET A 103 -1.16 -14.44 27.70
N GLU A 104 -0.68 -15.26 28.63
CA GLU A 104 -0.30 -14.79 29.97
C GLU A 104 0.75 -13.68 29.88
N PHE A 105 1.79 -13.87 29.06
CA PHE A 105 2.79 -12.85 28.81
C PHE A 105 2.19 -11.57 28.20
N LEU A 106 1.32 -11.70 27.20
CA LEU A 106 0.66 -10.53 26.60
C LEU A 106 -0.21 -9.79 27.63
N ASN A 107 -0.94 -10.51 28.48
CA ASN A 107 -1.80 -9.93 29.50
C ASN A 107 -1.02 -9.11 30.55
N ASP A 108 0.27 -9.36 30.74
CA ASP A 108 1.14 -8.55 31.59
C ASP A 108 1.49 -7.18 30.98
N LEU A 109 1.32 -7.00 29.67
CA LEU A 109 1.66 -5.77 28.94
C LEU A 109 0.58 -4.69 29.09
N LYS A 110 0.26 -4.29 30.33
CA LYS A 110 -0.86 -3.37 30.65
C LYS A 110 -0.79 -1.97 30.02
N VAL A 111 0.37 -1.58 29.51
CA VAL A 111 0.58 -0.27 28.87
C VAL A 111 0.62 -0.33 27.34
N LEU A 112 0.32 -1.50 26.78
CA LEU A 112 0.28 -1.72 25.33
C LEU A 112 -0.66 -0.72 24.66
N GLU A 113 -0.14 0.01 23.67
CA GLU A 113 -0.89 0.99 22.87
C GLU A 113 -1.27 0.43 21.49
N THR A 114 -0.53 -0.58 21.00
CA THR A 114 -0.74 -1.22 19.69
C THR A 114 -0.67 -2.74 19.79
N LEU A 115 -1.69 -3.41 19.27
CA LEU A 115 -1.75 -4.86 19.12
C LEU A 115 -2.19 -5.20 17.69
N VAL A 116 -1.41 -6.01 16.98
CA VAL A 116 -1.76 -6.51 15.65
C VAL A 116 -1.57 -8.02 15.64
N ILE A 117 -2.61 -8.76 15.25
CA ILE A 117 -2.63 -10.21 15.14
C ILE A 117 -3.14 -10.58 13.75
N VAL A 118 -2.35 -11.35 13.01
CA VAL A 118 -2.61 -11.70 11.61
C VAL A 118 -2.55 -13.21 11.44
N HIS A 119 -3.69 -13.86 11.16
CA HIS A 119 -3.78 -15.30 10.89
C HIS A 119 -2.94 -16.20 11.84
N CYS A 120 -2.85 -15.84 13.12
CA CYS A 120 -2.26 -16.69 14.16
C CYS A 120 -3.26 -17.78 14.58
N ASN A 121 -2.79 -18.98 14.91
CA ASN A 121 -3.65 -20.00 15.51
C ASN A 121 -3.92 -19.62 16.98
N LEU A 122 -5.21 -19.47 17.32
CA LEU A 122 -5.72 -19.10 18.64
C LEU A 122 -6.55 -20.21 19.30
N ASP A 123 -6.49 -21.46 18.81
CA ASP A 123 -7.40 -22.55 19.22
C ASP A 123 -7.40 -22.76 20.75
N CYS A 124 -6.24 -22.69 21.39
CA CYS A 124 -6.11 -22.83 22.84
C CYS A 124 -6.48 -21.58 23.65
N CYS A 125 -6.82 -20.48 22.99
CA CYS A 125 -6.89 -19.14 23.59
C CYS A 125 -7.98 -18.25 22.97
N MET A 126 -9.06 -18.85 22.44
CA MET A 126 -10.12 -18.10 21.73
C MET A 126 -10.75 -16.98 22.56
N ASP A 127 -10.86 -17.17 23.87
CA ASP A 127 -11.41 -16.18 24.81
C ASP A 127 -10.55 -14.92 24.94
N PHE A 128 -9.30 -14.94 24.45
CA PHE A 128 -8.39 -13.79 24.49
C PHE A 128 -9.01 -12.53 23.88
N LEU A 129 -9.72 -12.67 22.76
CA LEU A 129 -10.38 -11.55 22.09
C LEU A 129 -11.51 -10.93 22.96
N TRP A 130 -12.07 -11.70 23.90
CA TRP A 130 -13.07 -11.21 24.84
C TRP A 130 -12.45 -10.46 26.02
N LEU A 131 -11.18 -10.72 26.33
CA LEU A 131 -10.47 -10.11 27.45
C LEU A 131 -9.71 -8.84 27.05
N LEU A 132 -9.81 -8.38 25.81
CA LEU A 132 -9.09 -7.19 25.32
C LEU A 132 -9.29 -5.94 26.20
N PRO A 133 -10.50 -5.57 26.65
CA PRO A 133 -10.69 -4.35 27.43
C PRO A 133 -9.99 -4.38 28.79
N SER A 134 -10.04 -5.51 29.49
CA SER A 134 -9.40 -5.68 30.80
C SER A 134 -7.89 -5.92 30.69
N SER A 135 -7.45 -6.54 29.60
CA SER A 135 -6.03 -6.87 29.39
C SER A 135 -5.23 -5.66 28.91
N PHE A 136 -5.82 -4.82 28.06
CA PHE A 136 -5.12 -3.72 27.38
C PHE A 136 -5.85 -2.36 27.53
N PRO A 137 -5.89 -1.77 28.73
CA PRO A 137 -6.66 -0.54 28.98
C PRO A 137 -6.12 0.69 28.25
N LYS A 138 -4.87 0.66 27.76
CA LYS A 138 -4.24 1.77 27.00
C LYS A 138 -4.26 1.58 25.48
N LEU A 139 -4.90 0.51 24.99
CA LEU A 139 -4.88 0.16 23.57
C LEU A 139 -5.59 1.23 22.73
N LYS A 140 -4.92 1.69 21.67
CA LYS A 140 -5.45 2.69 20.72
C LYS A 140 -5.43 2.18 19.28
N ILE A 141 -4.53 1.25 18.97
CA ILE A 141 -4.39 0.65 17.64
C ILE A 141 -4.61 -0.84 17.78
N LEU A 142 -5.62 -1.35 17.08
CA LEU A 142 -5.94 -2.77 17.06
C LEU A 142 -6.04 -3.26 15.62
N GLY A 143 -5.25 -4.28 15.29
CA GLY A 143 -5.39 -5.05 14.07
C GLY A 143 -5.73 -6.50 14.39
N ILE A 144 -6.89 -6.96 13.98
CA ILE A 144 -7.28 -8.38 14.01
C ILE A 144 -7.59 -8.75 12.57
N ILE A 145 -6.69 -9.48 11.91
CA ILE A 145 -6.74 -9.75 10.48
C ILE A 145 -6.89 -11.23 10.23
N GLY A 146 -7.88 -11.61 9.42
CA GLY A 146 -8.04 -13.00 9.00
C GLY A 146 -8.81 -13.89 9.98
N TYR A 147 -9.75 -13.34 10.74
CA TYR A 147 -10.48 -14.05 11.79
C TYR A 147 -11.99 -14.03 11.62
N THR A 148 -12.64 -15.10 12.08
CA THR A 148 -14.09 -15.11 12.26
C THR A 148 -14.45 -14.53 13.64
N LEU A 149 -15.17 -13.41 13.64
CA LEU A 149 -15.50 -12.60 14.81
C LEU A 149 -16.97 -12.79 15.23
N LYS A 150 -17.20 -12.75 16.54
CA LYS A 150 -18.52 -12.93 17.19
C LYS A 150 -18.99 -11.66 17.89
N ASN A 151 -20.24 -11.63 18.37
CA ASN A 151 -20.84 -10.44 18.99
C ASN A 151 -20.01 -9.86 20.13
N ASN A 152 -19.55 -10.72 21.05
CA ASN A 152 -18.76 -10.30 22.21
C ASN A 152 -17.52 -9.49 21.85
N PHE A 153 -16.86 -9.78 20.72
CA PHE A 153 -15.71 -9.00 20.27
C PHE A 153 -16.11 -7.55 20.01
N PHE A 154 -17.15 -7.33 19.21
CA PHE A 154 -17.62 -5.99 18.85
C PHE A 154 -18.19 -5.22 20.04
N GLU A 155 -18.87 -5.91 20.95
CA GLU A 155 -19.35 -5.34 22.20
C GLU A 155 -18.19 -4.83 23.07
N ASN A 156 -17.11 -5.59 23.15
CA ASN A 156 -15.90 -5.20 23.87
C ASN A 156 -15.16 -4.02 23.21
N ILE A 157 -15.10 -3.97 21.88
CA ILE A 157 -14.51 -2.83 21.17
C ILE A 157 -15.23 -1.52 21.54
N ASN A 158 -16.54 -1.55 21.80
CA ASN A 158 -17.28 -0.36 22.23
C ASN A 158 -16.85 0.19 23.60
N LEU A 159 -16.19 -0.63 24.42
CA LEU A 159 -15.69 -0.25 25.75
C LEU A 159 -14.27 0.33 25.69
N MET A 160 -13.63 0.29 24.52
CA MET A 160 -12.24 0.66 24.33
C MET A 160 -12.09 1.98 23.59
N ASN A 161 -10.97 2.68 23.83
CA ASN A 161 -10.64 3.95 23.17
C ASN A 161 -9.85 3.72 21.88
N ILE A 162 -10.30 2.79 21.04
CA ILE A 162 -9.64 2.45 19.77
C ILE A 162 -9.76 3.62 18.79
N ARG A 163 -8.61 4.07 18.28
CA ARG A 163 -8.48 5.10 17.26
C ARG A 163 -8.28 4.50 15.88
N ILE A 164 -7.40 3.51 15.77
CA ILE A 164 -7.11 2.83 14.51
C ILE A 164 -7.55 1.37 14.63
N LEU A 165 -8.46 0.96 13.76
CA LEU A 165 -9.00 -0.39 13.75
C LEU A 165 -8.79 -1.01 12.37
N ASN A 166 -8.17 -2.19 12.33
CA ASN A 166 -8.03 -2.99 11.12
C ASN A 166 -8.66 -4.38 11.34
N LEU A 167 -9.73 -4.65 10.60
CA LEU A 167 -10.48 -5.90 10.58
C LEU A 167 -10.49 -6.52 9.17
N SER A 168 -9.42 -6.32 8.41
CA SER A 168 -9.31 -6.86 7.06
C SER A 168 -9.38 -8.39 7.08
N LYS A 169 -10.03 -8.99 6.07
CA LYS A 169 -10.18 -10.45 5.91
C LYS A 169 -10.89 -11.13 7.08
N CYS A 170 -11.68 -10.39 7.83
CA CYS A 170 -12.49 -10.94 8.91
C CYS A 170 -13.90 -11.27 8.44
N ASP A 171 -14.43 -12.34 8.99
CA ASP A 171 -15.81 -12.78 8.79
C ASP A 171 -16.61 -12.58 10.07
N TYR A 172 -17.93 -12.51 9.93
CA TYR A 172 -18.85 -12.47 11.07
C TYR A 172 -19.60 -13.80 11.21
N ASN A 173 -19.58 -14.38 12.41
CA ASN A 173 -20.27 -15.65 12.69
C ASN A 173 -21.01 -15.61 14.03
N ASP A 174 -22.13 -14.89 14.05
CA ASP A 174 -23.05 -14.86 15.19
C ASP A 174 -24.45 -14.40 14.71
N ASN A 175 -25.43 -14.37 15.61
CA ASN A 175 -26.73 -13.80 15.30
C ASN A 175 -26.68 -12.26 15.41
N PRO A 176 -26.88 -11.50 14.31
CA PRO A 176 -26.82 -10.04 14.33
C PRO A 176 -27.94 -9.40 15.15
N ASN A 177 -29.03 -10.12 15.44
CA ASN A 177 -30.11 -9.59 16.29
C ASN A 177 -29.68 -9.39 17.74
N ASN A 178 -28.74 -10.19 18.23
CA ASN A 178 -28.22 -10.11 19.58
C ASN A 178 -27.10 -9.06 19.73
N LEU A 179 -26.57 -8.56 18.62
CA LEU A 179 -25.43 -7.66 18.62
C LEU A 179 -25.79 -6.27 19.17
N ILE A 180 -25.15 -5.88 20.27
CA ILE A 180 -25.26 -4.53 20.84
C ILE A 180 -24.05 -3.69 20.45
N VAL A 181 -24.16 -2.97 19.34
CA VAL A 181 -23.11 -2.03 18.90
C VAL A 181 -23.43 -0.59 19.26
N LYS A 182 -22.41 0.13 19.73
CA LYS A 182 -22.47 1.58 19.96
C LYS A 182 -21.57 2.28 18.95
N LYS A 183 -21.92 3.53 18.63
CA LYS A 183 -21.05 4.39 17.81
C LYS A 183 -19.68 4.51 18.49
N ASN A 184 -18.62 4.18 17.75
CA ASN A 184 -17.27 4.38 18.24
C ASN A 184 -16.93 5.89 18.21
N LYS A 185 -16.63 6.47 19.37
CA LYS A 185 -16.39 7.92 19.52
C LYS A 185 -14.98 8.37 19.17
N TYR A 186 -14.03 7.44 19.09
CA TYR A 186 -12.60 7.77 19.00
C TYR A 186 -11.95 7.31 17.69
N LEU A 187 -12.66 6.51 16.90
CA LEU A 187 -12.17 5.91 15.67
C LEU A 187 -11.85 6.99 14.62
N ASN A 188 -10.57 7.07 14.25
CA ASN A 188 -10.08 7.97 13.20
C ASN A 188 -9.71 7.24 11.91
N SER A 189 -9.38 5.95 12.01
CA SER A 189 -8.96 5.13 10.88
C SER A 189 -9.58 3.74 10.96
N LEU A 190 -10.22 3.31 9.88
CA LEU A 190 -10.86 2.01 9.75
C LEU A 190 -10.38 1.31 8.47
N LYS A 191 -9.94 0.06 8.62
CA LYS A 191 -9.69 -0.85 7.50
C LYS A 191 -10.53 -2.11 7.65
N MET A 192 -11.26 -2.46 6.61
CA MET A 192 -12.11 -3.66 6.53
C MET A 192 -11.94 -4.33 5.17
N ASN A 193 -10.72 -4.33 4.63
CA ASN A 193 -10.47 -4.85 3.29
C ASN A 193 -10.82 -6.34 3.21
N SER A 194 -11.56 -6.75 2.18
CA SER A 194 -11.98 -8.13 1.94
C SER A 194 -12.67 -8.78 3.15
N SER A 195 -13.40 -8.02 3.96
CA SER A 195 -14.12 -8.54 5.12
C SER A 195 -15.60 -8.80 4.81
N CYS A 196 -16.16 -9.86 5.38
CA CYS A 196 -17.59 -10.19 5.35
C CYS A 196 -18.23 -9.95 6.72
N LEU A 197 -18.22 -8.68 7.17
CA LEU A 197 -18.85 -8.28 8.43
C LEU A 197 -20.31 -7.85 8.21
N ASN A 198 -21.17 -8.12 9.19
CA ASN A 198 -22.58 -7.74 9.08
C ASN A 198 -22.78 -6.21 9.08
N GLN A 199 -23.93 -5.79 8.57
CA GLN A 199 -24.35 -4.39 8.45
C GLN A 199 -24.33 -3.60 9.77
N LYS A 200 -24.73 -4.20 10.90
CA LYS A 200 -24.77 -3.50 12.20
C LYS A 200 -23.35 -3.13 12.64
N VAL A 201 -22.39 -4.06 12.51
CA VAL A 201 -20.97 -3.82 12.80
C VAL A 201 -20.46 -2.66 11.94
N PHE A 202 -20.63 -2.76 10.63
CA PHE A 202 -20.15 -1.74 9.69
C PHE A 202 -20.68 -0.34 10.04
N LYS A 203 -22.01 -0.22 10.24
CA LYS A 203 -22.68 1.04 10.60
C LYS A 203 -22.09 1.65 11.88
N SER A 204 -21.87 0.84 12.91
CA SER A 204 -21.36 1.33 14.19
C SER A 204 -19.97 1.98 14.09
N MET A 205 -19.15 1.53 13.14
CA MET A 205 -17.77 1.99 12.95
C MET A 205 -17.70 3.17 11.98
N ILE A 206 -18.37 3.10 10.83
CA ILE A 206 -18.33 4.18 9.82
C ILE A 206 -19.00 5.46 10.32
N CYS A 207 -19.95 5.34 11.27
CA CYS A 207 -20.61 6.48 11.88
C CYS A 207 -19.76 7.22 12.94
N SER A 208 -18.44 7.01 13.03
CA SER A 208 -17.59 7.83 13.90
C SER A 208 -17.40 9.23 13.32
N ASP A 209 -17.51 10.28 14.16
CA ASP A 209 -17.36 11.66 13.69
C ASP A 209 -15.90 12.07 13.47
N LEU A 210 -14.95 11.26 13.96
CA LEU A 210 -13.51 11.50 13.82
C LEU A 210 -12.89 10.71 12.67
N LEU A 211 -13.68 9.91 11.95
CA LEU A 211 -13.20 9.03 10.90
C LEU A 211 -12.72 9.86 9.70
N ILE A 212 -11.42 9.78 9.43
CA ILE A 212 -10.77 10.50 8.32
C ILE A 212 -10.06 9.55 7.35
N ASP A 213 -9.71 8.34 7.79
CA ASP A 213 -9.09 7.32 6.94
C ASP A 213 -9.99 6.08 6.88
N LEU A 214 -10.46 5.73 5.69
CA LEU A 214 -11.35 4.59 5.48
C LEU A 214 -10.86 3.73 4.31
N SER A 215 -10.74 2.43 4.55
CA SER A 215 -10.39 1.44 3.54
C SER A 215 -11.37 0.29 3.58
N LEU A 216 -12.11 0.10 2.49
CA LEU A 216 -13.14 -0.93 2.32
C LEU A 216 -12.86 -1.81 1.10
N ARG A 217 -11.60 -1.89 0.66
CA ARG A 217 -11.23 -2.58 -0.59
C ARG A 217 -11.84 -3.98 -0.65
N ALA A 218 -12.43 -4.35 -1.78
CA ALA A 218 -12.99 -5.68 -2.03
C ALA A 218 -14.04 -6.12 -1.00
N VAL A 219 -14.79 -5.19 -0.41
CA VAL A 219 -15.97 -5.52 0.41
C VAL A 219 -17.20 -5.62 -0.49
N ASP A 220 -18.02 -6.64 -0.23
CA ASP A 220 -19.27 -6.87 -0.93
C ASP A 220 -20.46 -6.29 -0.15
N PHE A 221 -21.03 -5.20 -0.65
CA PHE A 221 -22.20 -4.53 -0.07
C PHE A 221 -23.51 -4.90 -0.78
N THR A 222 -23.54 -5.88 -1.69
CA THR A 222 -24.76 -6.17 -2.47
C THR A 222 -25.94 -6.62 -1.62
N GLU A 223 -25.69 -7.27 -0.49
CA GLU A 223 -26.75 -7.78 0.42
C GLU A 223 -27.09 -6.80 1.55
N ILE A 224 -26.40 -5.66 1.64
CA ILE A 224 -26.57 -4.72 2.74
C ILE A 224 -27.67 -3.72 2.41
N LYS A 225 -28.73 -3.71 3.23
CA LYS A 225 -29.76 -2.66 3.21
C LYS A 225 -29.22 -1.38 3.83
N VAL A 226 -29.76 -0.20 3.56
CA VAL A 226 -29.36 1.01 4.29
C VAL A 226 -30.51 1.52 5.13
N ASP A 227 -30.14 2.12 6.26
CA ASP A 227 -31.10 2.85 7.08
C ASP A 227 -30.76 4.34 6.97
N LYS A 228 -31.78 5.19 6.86
CA LYS A 228 -31.64 6.58 6.41
C LYS A 228 -30.75 7.44 7.33
N ASP A 229 -30.62 7.05 8.59
CA ASP A 229 -29.89 7.78 9.63
C ASP A 229 -28.38 7.95 9.38
N CYS A 230 -27.79 7.15 8.48
CA CYS A 230 -26.37 7.26 8.14
C CYS A 230 -26.08 8.30 7.04
N PHE A 231 -27.08 8.71 6.26
CA PHE A 231 -26.88 9.50 5.03
C PHE A 231 -26.59 10.98 5.30
N ASP A 232 -27.14 11.54 6.38
CA ASP A 232 -27.15 12.98 6.67
C ASP A 232 -25.80 13.55 7.15
N ARG A 233 -24.74 12.72 7.17
CA ARG A 233 -23.44 13.12 7.70
C ARG A 233 -22.48 13.56 6.62
N LYS A 234 -21.71 14.59 6.93
CA LYS A 234 -20.62 15.07 6.09
C LYS A 234 -19.53 14.01 5.99
N LYS A 235 -19.27 13.53 4.79
CA LYS A 235 -18.31 12.45 4.51
C LYS A 235 -17.01 13.05 4.01
N THR A 236 -16.13 13.46 4.93
CA THR A 236 -14.85 14.09 4.60
C THR A 236 -13.69 13.22 5.06
N PHE A 237 -12.94 12.69 4.10
CA PHE A 237 -11.83 11.79 4.30
C PHE A 237 -10.49 12.40 3.88
N GLN A 238 -9.45 12.15 4.66
CA GLN A 238 -8.07 12.32 4.22
C GLN A 238 -7.67 11.18 3.27
N PHE A 239 -8.11 9.96 3.54
CA PHE A 239 -7.90 8.79 2.70
C PHE A 239 -9.18 7.96 2.60
N LEU A 240 -9.58 7.65 1.37
CA LEU A 240 -10.71 6.79 1.07
C LEU A 240 -10.31 5.75 0.02
N ASP A 241 -10.46 4.47 0.35
CA ASP A 241 -10.26 3.35 -0.58
C ASP A 241 -11.53 2.52 -0.70
N LEU A 242 -12.14 2.57 -1.89
CA LEU A 242 -13.31 1.78 -2.28
C LEU A 242 -12.98 0.87 -3.47
N SER A 243 -11.70 0.56 -3.69
CA SER A 243 -11.26 -0.30 -4.78
C SER A 243 -11.92 -1.68 -4.69
N GLU A 244 -12.28 -2.29 -5.81
CA GLU A 244 -12.87 -3.64 -5.86
C GLU A 244 -14.21 -3.82 -5.10
N CYS A 245 -14.78 -2.75 -4.52
CA CYS A 245 -16.06 -2.83 -3.81
C CYS A 245 -17.20 -3.16 -4.76
N LYS A 246 -18.16 -3.94 -4.27
CA LYS A 246 -19.45 -4.13 -4.94
C LYS A 246 -20.53 -3.45 -4.14
N PHE A 247 -21.41 -2.73 -4.83
CA PHE A 247 -22.51 -2.02 -4.21
C PHE A 247 -23.84 -2.51 -4.79
N ASN A 248 -24.89 -2.49 -3.98
CA ASN A 248 -26.23 -2.32 -4.52
C ASN A 248 -26.52 -0.81 -4.64
N ASP A 249 -27.54 -0.43 -5.41
CA ASP A 249 -27.85 1.00 -5.62
C ASP A 249 -28.22 1.71 -4.31
N GLU A 250 -28.93 1.04 -3.39
CA GLU A 250 -29.34 1.62 -2.10
C GLU A 250 -28.13 2.00 -1.22
N PHE A 251 -27.10 1.15 -1.18
CA PHE A 251 -25.87 1.38 -0.44
C PHE A 251 -24.96 2.38 -1.13
N LEU A 252 -24.93 2.37 -2.46
CA LEU A 252 -24.15 3.33 -3.23
C LEU A 252 -24.55 4.76 -2.88
N ASP A 253 -25.85 5.04 -2.68
CA ASP A 253 -26.36 6.36 -2.30
C ASP A 253 -25.64 6.95 -1.07
N TYR A 254 -25.12 6.11 -0.16
CA TYR A 254 -24.32 6.59 0.97
C TYR A 254 -23.08 7.34 0.48
N PHE A 255 -22.43 6.85 -0.57
CA PHE A 255 -21.24 7.48 -1.14
C PHE A 255 -21.55 8.57 -2.17
N LEU A 256 -22.82 8.85 -2.51
CA LEU A 256 -23.19 9.82 -3.56
C LEU A 256 -23.52 11.24 -3.05
N THR A 257 -23.46 11.49 -1.75
CA THR A 257 -23.86 12.78 -1.15
C THR A 257 -22.72 13.45 -0.37
N ASP A 258 -22.28 14.63 -0.85
CA ASP A 258 -21.21 15.50 -0.29
C ASP A 258 -19.92 14.74 0.10
N LEU A 259 -19.54 13.74 -0.70
CA LEU A 259 -18.32 12.97 -0.47
C LEU A 259 -17.09 13.83 -0.78
N LYS A 260 -16.18 13.95 0.19
CA LYS A 260 -14.89 14.64 0.05
C LYS A 260 -13.79 13.68 0.43
N ALA A 261 -12.77 13.57 -0.40
CA ALA A 261 -11.63 12.71 -0.14
C ALA A 261 -10.36 13.38 -0.67
N LYS A 262 -9.35 13.60 0.18
CA LYS A 262 -8.07 14.17 -0.28
C LYS A 262 -7.29 13.16 -1.13
N LYS A 263 -7.27 11.90 -0.70
CA LYS A 263 -6.74 10.75 -1.45
C LYS A 263 -7.87 9.76 -1.69
N LEU A 264 -8.12 9.43 -2.96
CA LEU A 264 -9.20 8.56 -3.39
C LEU A 264 -8.65 7.41 -4.22
N ASN A 265 -8.91 6.17 -3.77
CA ASN A 265 -8.62 4.96 -4.51
C ASN A 265 -9.95 4.30 -4.94
N LEU A 266 -10.06 4.10 -6.25
CA LEU A 266 -11.20 3.46 -6.91
C LEU A 266 -10.65 2.46 -7.94
N GLU A 267 -9.71 1.60 -7.53
CA GLU A 267 -9.03 0.65 -8.43
C GLU A 267 -9.91 -0.60 -8.69
N TYR A 268 -9.76 -1.23 -9.85
CA TYR A 268 -10.43 -2.49 -10.23
C TYR A 268 -11.94 -2.54 -9.87
N PHE A 269 -12.65 -1.45 -10.15
CA PHE A 269 -14.04 -1.28 -9.75
C PHE A 269 -14.95 -2.18 -10.61
N PRO A 270 -15.75 -3.09 -10.02
CA PRO A 270 -16.52 -4.08 -10.79
C PRO A 270 -17.64 -3.48 -11.64
N ASP A 271 -18.37 -2.51 -11.10
CA ASP A 271 -19.48 -1.83 -11.78
C ASP A 271 -19.05 -0.45 -12.30
N PHE A 272 -18.93 -0.33 -13.62
CA PHE A 272 -18.51 0.92 -14.25
C PHE A 272 -19.49 2.07 -14.04
N GLN A 273 -20.80 1.82 -14.00
CA GLN A 273 -21.79 2.88 -13.79
C GLN A 273 -21.71 3.43 -12.37
N HIS A 274 -21.52 2.56 -11.38
CA HIS A 274 -21.29 2.97 -9.99
C HIS A 274 -20.01 3.80 -9.85
N LEU A 275 -18.93 3.41 -10.53
CA LEU A 275 -17.69 4.18 -10.57
C LEU A 275 -17.92 5.61 -11.09
N ILE A 276 -18.63 5.75 -12.21
CA ILE A 276 -18.94 7.06 -12.80
C ILE A 276 -19.82 7.90 -11.87
N LYS A 277 -20.87 7.32 -11.28
CA LYS A 277 -21.73 8.00 -10.30
C LYS A 277 -20.90 8.58 -9.14
N ILE A 278 -19.94 7.81 -8.62
CA ILE A 278 -19.05 8.28 -7.55
C ILE A 278 -18.19 9.44 -8.06
N LEU A 279 -17.49 9.24 -9.18
CA LEU A 279 -16.54 10.22 -9.72
C LEU A 279 -17.19 11.54 -10.14
N ASP A 280 -18.47 11.56 -10.47
CA ASP A 280 -19.19 12.74 -10.95
C ASP A 280 -19.62 13.73 -9.86
N GLN A 281 -19.31 13.44 -8.60
CA GLN A 281 -19.61 14.34 -7.50
C GLN A 281 -18.73 15.59 -7.48
N GLU A 282 -19.36 16.77 -7.50
CA GLU A 282 -18.68 18.06 -7.42
C GLU A 282 -17.82 18.20 -6.15
N SER A 283 -18.28 17.64 -5.03
CA SER A 283 -17.55 17.64 -3.76
C SER A 283 -16.19 16.93 -3.86
N LEU A 284 -16.10 15.86 -4.66
CA LEU A 284 -14.83 15.18 -4.94
C LEU A 284 -13.94 16.01 -5.87
N HIS A 285 -14.51 16.62 -6.91
CA HIS A 285 -13.77 17.46 -7.85
C HIS A 285 -13.03 18.61 -7.17
N LEU A 286 -13.60 19.12 -6.07
CA LEU A 286 -13.06 20.23 -5.27
C LEU A 286 -12.12 19.80 -4.15
N SER A 287 -12.05 18.52 -3.79
CA SER A 287 -11.31 18.04 -2.61
C SER A 287 -10.19 17.05 -2.90
N THR A 288 -10.21 16.38 -4.06
CA THR A 288 -9.29 15.27 -4.35
C THR A 288 -7.97 15.73 -4.96
N GLU A 289 -6.88 15.51 -4.23
CA GLU A 289 -5.51 15.81 -4.67
C GLU A 289 -4.80 14.58 -5.26
N PHE A 290 -5.18 13.38 -4.84
CA PHE A 290 -4.67 12.11 -5.35
C PHE A 290 -5.83 11.21 -5.78
N LEU A 291 -5.80 10.73 -7.01
CA LEU A 291 -6.79 9.80 -7.55
C LEU A 291 -6.10 8.58 -8.16
N SER A 292 -6.48 7.38 -7.73
CA SER A 292 -6.13 6.14 -8.39
C SER A 292 -7.36 5.45 -8.98
N LEU A 293 -7.28 5.15 -10.28
CA LEU A 293 -8.26 4.40 -11.05
C LEU A 293 -7.64 3.18 -11.72
N SER A 294 -6.52 2.69 -11.19
CA SER A 294 -5.79 1.56 -11.76
C SER A 294 -6.65 0.32 -11.92
N GLY A 295 -6.41 -0.50 -12.94
CA GLY A 295 -7.17 -1.75 -13.12
C GLY A 295 -8.57 -1.60 -13.72
N ASN A 296 -9.06 -0.37 -13.94
CA ASN A 296 -10.37 -0.13 -14.53
C ASN A 296 -10.32 -0.16 -16.07
N SER A 297 -11.49 -0.06 -16.69
CA SER A 297 -11.63 0.18 -18.13
C SER A 297 -11.63 1.68 -18.43
N LEU A 298 -10.81 2.13 -19.39
CA LEU A 298 -10.65 3.53 -19.75
C LEU A 298 -11.60 3.93 -20.89
N TYR A 299 -12.88 4.17 -20.56
CA TYR A 299 -13.88 4.68 -21.50
C TYR A 299 -13.90 6.22 -21.56
N VAL A 300 -14.54 6.79 -22.59
CA VAL A 300 -14.73 8.25 -22.74
C VAL A 300 -15.39 8.86 -21.51
N ASP A 301 -16.41 8.22 -20.95
CA ASP A 301 -17.12 8.71 -19.77
C ASP A 301 -16.19 8.87 -18.57
N LEU A 302 -15.24 7.94 -18.38
CA LEU A 302 -14.27 8.02 -17.31
C LEU A 302 -13.36 9.25 -17.48
N TYR A 303 -12.92 9.53 -18.71
CA TYR A 303 -12.16 10.72 -19.02
C TYR A 303 -12.95 12.01 -18.77
N ILE A 304 -14.24 12.03 -19.13
CA ILE A 304 -15.13 13.16 -18.85
C ILE A 304 -15.23 13.39 -17.34
N SER A 305 -15.48 12.35 -16.54
CA SER A 305 -15.54 12.46 -15.08
C SER A 305 -14.23 12.97 -14.49
N VAL A 306 -13.09 12.40 -14.90
CA VAL A 306 -11.77 12.84 -14.44
C VAL A 306 -11.49 14.29 -14.85
N SER A 307 -11.90 14.74 -16.04
CA SER A 307 -11.65 16.11 -16.51
C SER A 307 -12.24 17.21 -15.63
N ARG A 308 -13.26 16.88 -14.82
CA ARG A 308 -13.98 17.80 -13.93
C ARG A 308 -13.22 18.12 -12.65
N PHE A 309 -12.23 17.33 -12.25
CA PHE A 309 -11.44 17.58 -11.04
C PHE A 309 -10.67 18.90 -11.14
N LYS A 310 -10.71 19.71 -10.08
CA LYS A 310 -10.13 21.07 -10.07
C LYS A 310 -8.84 21.18 -9.28
N VAL A 311 -8.60 20.26 -8.34
CA VAL A 311 -7.46 20.32 -7.39
C VAL A 311 -6.48 19.14 -7.48
N LEU A 312 -6.60 18.32 -8.52
CA LEU A 312 -5.84 17.08 -8.65
C LEU A 312 -4.35 17.34 -8.88
N LYS A 313 -3.50 16.73 -8.04
CA LYS A 313 -2.04 16.83 -8.10
C LYS A 313 -1.40 15.54 -8.60
N ARG A 314 -1.98 14.38 -8.27
CA ARG A 314 -1.45 13.06 -8.64
C ARG A 314 -2.56 12.19 -9.23
N LEU A 315 -2.29 11.57 -10.38
CA LEU A 315 -3.22 10.69 -11.08
C LEU A 315 -2.56 9.35 -11.41
N LYS A 316 -3.19 8.25 -10.99
CA LYS A 316 -2.72 6.90 -11.28
C LYS A 316 -3.76 6.15 -12.12
N LEU A 317 -3.39 5.83 -13.35
CA LEU A 317 -4.16 5.09 -14.35
C LEU A 317 -3.37 3.86 -14.80
N SER A 318 -2.76 3.12 -13.87
CA SER A 318 -1.94 1.96 -14.22
C SER A 318 -2.78 0.73 -14.54
N HIS A 319 -2.31 -0.14 -15.43
CA HIS A 319 -2.94 -1.43 -15.73
C HIS A 319 -4.43 -1.33 -16.14
N MET A 320 -4.76 -0.44 -17.05
CA MET A 320 -6.12 -0.26 -17.58
C MET A 320 -6.41 -1.31 -18.67
N ASN A 321 -7.60 -1.92 -18.65
CA ASN A 321 -7.94 -3.06 -19.50
C ASN A 321 -8.16 -2.71 -20.99
N TYR A 322 -8.52 -1.46 -21.30
CA TYR A 322 -8.77 -0.98 -22.66
C TYR A 322 -8.39 0.50 -22.76
N MET A 323 -7.54 0.86 -23.72
CA MET A 323 -7.31 2.25 -24.14
C MET A 323 -7.73 2.41 -25.59
N ILE A 324 -8.99 2.78 -25.81
CA ILE A 324 -9.47 3.19 -27.13
C ILE A 324 -10.05 4.59 -26.98
N CYS A 325 -9.20 5.58 -27.21
CA CYS A 325 -9.65 6.89 -27.69
C CYS A 325 -8.49 7.64 -28.32
N ASN A 326 -8.22 7.32 -29.58
CA ASN A 326 -7.22 8.04 -30.36
C ASN A 326 -7.69 9.49 -30.68
N ASP A 327 -8.99 9.78 -30.56
CA ASP A 327 -9.57 11.07 -30.98
C ASP A 327 -10.20 11.91 -29.84
N PHE A 328 -10.13 11.47 -28.59
CA PHE A 328 -10.71 12.20 -27.45
C PHE A 328 -9.64 12.85 -26.58
N HIS A 329 -9.55 14.19 -26.68
CA HIS A 329 -8.59 14.98 -25.91
C HIS A 329 -9.32 15.93 -24.95
N PRO A 330 -9.77 15.44 -23.78
CA PRO A 330 -10.43 16.29 -22.81
C PRO A 330 -9.46 17.34 -22.28
N LYS A 331 -9.98 18.56 -22.08
CA LYS A 331 -9.26 19.62 -21.38
C LYS A 331 -9.43 19.42 -19.88
N PHE A 332 -8.38 18.96 -19.19
CA PHE A 332 -8.45 18.74 -17.75
C PHE A 332 -8.42 20.08 -17.00
N ALA A 333 -9.36 20.28 -16.07
CA ALA A 333 -9.40 21.50 -15.26
C ALA A 333 -8.17 21.62 -14.33
N PHE A 334 -7.58 20.51 -13.92
CA PHE A 334 -6.38 20.43 -13.08
C PHE A 334 -5.05 20.54 -13.84
N LYS A 335 -5.04 20.85 -15.15
CA LYS A 335 -3.83 20.74 -15.98
C LYS A 335 -2.61 21.54 -15.49
N HIS A 336 -2.83 22.63 -14.77
CA HIS A 336 -1.78 23.46 -14.18
C HIS A 336 -1.37 23.03 -12.77
N GLN A 337 -2.00 22.02 -12.18
CA GLN A 337 -1.75 21.58 -10.81
C GLN A 337 -1.14 20.17 -10.73
N LEU A 338 -1.39 19.36 -11.76
CA LEU A 338 -0.90 18.00 -11.82
C LEU A 338 0.63 17.97 -11.85
N ASN A 339 1.20 17.22 -10.91
CA ASN A 339 2.64 17.06 -10.73
C ASN A 339 3.11 15.61 -10.93
N ALA A 340 2.22 14.61 -10.84
CA ALA A 340 2.58 13.21 -11.02
C ALA A 340 1.52 12.44 -11.81
N ILE A 341 1.95 11.68 -12.81
CA ILE A 341 1.12 10.73 -13.53
C ILE A 341 1.78 9.35 -13.54
N ASP A 342 0.99 8.32 -13.28
CA ASP A 342 1.38 6.93 -13.48
C ASP A 342 0.44 6.26 -14.51
N LEU A 343 1.00 5.91 -15.67
CA LEU A 343 0.34 5.16 -16.75
C LEU A 343 0.97 3.78 -16.93
N SER A 344 1.72 3.27 -15.95
CA SER A 344 2.45 2.00 -16.09
C SER A 344 1.53 0.82 -16.39
N LYS A 345 2.08 -0.23 -17.02
CA LYS A 345 1.38 -1.49 -17.33
C LYS A 345 0.18 -1.34 -18.27
N ASN A 346 0.09 -0.24 -19.00
CA ASN A 346 -0.92 -0.03 -20.04
C ASN A 346 -0.40 -0.46 -21.41
N ARG A 347 -1.27 -0.71 -22.38
CA ARG A 347 -0.86 -0.82 -23.79
C ARG A 347 -1.02 0.54 -24.45
N LEU A 348 0.03 1.35 -24.42
CA LEU A 348 -0.01 2.74 -24.91
C LEU A 348 0.41 2.81 -26.38
N ASN A 349 -0.27 3.66 -27.16
CA ASN A 349 0.18 4.09 -28.49
C ASN A 349 0.53 5.59 -28.47
N LYS A 350 1.14 6.12 -29.54
CA LYS A 350 1.56 7.54 -29.58
C LYS A 350 0.38 8.50 -29.38
N ASP A 351 -0.74 8.25 -30.05
CA ASP A 351 -1.92 9.13 -30.03
C ASP A 351 -2.56 9.20 -28.63
N SER A 352 -2.57 8.07 -27.93
CA SER A 352 -3.13 7.94 -26.58
C SER A 352 -2.40 8.75 -25.52
N MET A 353 -1.18 9.23 -25.79
CA MET A 353 -0.37 10.02 -24.87
C MET A 353 -0.31 11.51 -25.19
N ILE A 354 -0.90 11.97 -26.30
CA ILE A 354 -0.91 13.40 -26.70
C ILE A 354 -1.49 14.29 -25.58
N PHE A 355 -2.44 13.77 -24.81
CA PHE A 355 -3.04 14.52 -23.69
C PHE A 355 -2.00 14.96 -22.65
N LEU A 356 -0.83 14.31 -22.55
CA LEU A 356 0.23 14.70 -21.62
C LEU A 356 0.76 16.11 -21.88
N HIS A 357 0.65 16.61 -23.12
CA HIS A 357 1.18 17.91 -23.53
C HIS A 357 0.52 19.09 -22.83
N GLN A 358 -0.67 18.90 -22.24
CA GLN A 358 -1.37 19.97 -21.53
C GLN A 358 -0.85 20.22 -20.10
N PHE A 359 -0.01 19.32 -19.55
CA PHE A 359 0.42 19.36 -18.15
C PHE A 359 1.76 20.08 -17.97
N ASN A 360 1.69 21.40 -17.82
CA ASN A 360 2.89 22.25 -17.76
C ASN A 360 3.74 22.07 -16.50
N ASN A 361 3.18 21.47 -15.44
CA ASN A 361 3.82 21.30 -14.13
C ASN A 361 4.14 19.84 -13.80
N LEU A 362 4.08 18.94 -14.78
CA LEU A 362 4.32 17.51 -14.57
C LEU A 362 5.79 17.24 -14.20
N LYS A 363 6.02 16.73 -12.99
CA LYS A 363 7.35 16.44 -12.44
C LYS A 363 7.69 14.96 -12.45
N GLU A 364 6.70 14.11 -12.18
CA GLU A 364 6.87 12.66 -12.09
C GLU A 364 6.02 11.99 -13.18
N LEU A 365 6.67 11.15 -13.99
CA LEU A 365 5.99 10.37 -15.02
C LEU A 365 6.44 8.92 -14.99
N ASN A 366 5.49 8.01 -14.82
CA ASN A 366 5.71 6.56 -14.89
C ASN A 366 5.01 5.98 -16.13
N LEU A 367 5.82 5.47 -17.05
CA LEU A 367 5.46 4.78 -18.29
C LEU A 367 6.06 3.36 -18.33
N SER A 368 6.34 2.76 -17.17
CA SER A 368 6.96 1.43 -17.14
C SER A 368 6.02 0.34 -17.64
N ASN A 369 6.58 -0.65 -18.35
CA ASN A 369 5.87 -1.81 -18.89
C ASN A 369 4.69 -1.40 -19.79
N CYS A 370 4.87 -0.40 -20.64
CA CYS A 370 3.81 0.15 -21.49
C CYS A 370 3.80 -0.38 -22.93
N ASN A 371 4.70 -1.31 -23.25
CA ASN A 371 4.96 -1.81 -24.60
C ASN A 371 5.30 -0.66 -25.59
N LEU A 372 6.05 0.34 -25.11
CA LEU A 372 6.51 1.44 -25.96
C LEU A 372 7.66 0.95 -26.84
N GLU A 373 7.60 1.30 -28.13
CA GLU A 373 8.59 0.95 -29.15
C GLU A 373 9.42 2.17 -29.61
N THR A 374 10.03 2.10 -30.79
CA THR A 374 10.85 3.18 -31.36
C THR A 374 10.04 4.46 -31.63
N GLY A 375 10.61 5.62 -31.26
CA GLY A 375 10.07 6.94 -31.59
C GLY A 375 8.98 7.45 -30.64
N TYR A 376 8.64 6.70 -29.59
CA TYR A 376 7.69 7.14 -28.57
C TYR A 376 8.20 8.30 -27.72
N MET A 377 9.52 8.41 -27.58
CA MET A 377 10.12 9.43 -26.72
C MET A 377 9.85 10.84 -27.24
N GLU A 378 9.52 11.03 -28.53
CA GLU A 378 9.12 12.33 -29.12
C GLU A 378 8.04 13.05 -28.32
N ILE A 379 7.11 12.31 -27.73
CA ILE A 379 5.99 12.85 -26.94
C ILE A 379 6.48 13.57 -25.68
N LEU A 380 7.62 13.15 -25.13
CA LEU A 380 8.22 13.74 -23.92
C LEU A 380 9.01 15.03 -24.21
N PHE A 381 9.31 15.33 -25.48
CA PHE A 381 10.16 16.48 -25.86
C PHE A 381 9.39 17.73 -26.25
N THR A 382 8.16 17.89 -25.76
CA THR A 382 7.54 19.22 -25.77
C THR A 382 8.33 20.18 -24.88
N GLU A 383 8.29 21.47 -25.19
CA GLU A 383 8.98 22.50 -24.41
C GLU A 383 8.58 22.45 -22.93
N HIS A 384 7.31 22.19 -22.63
CA HIS A 384 6.83 22.12 -21.25
C HIS A 384 7.37 20.89 -20.50
N LEU A 385 7.18 19.69 -21.04
CA LEU A 385 7.59 18.44 -20.36
C LEU A 385 9.11 18.34 -20.20
N SER A 386 9.87 18.73 -21.23
CA SER A 386 11.35 18.73 -21.18
C SER A 386 11.91 19.67 -20.11
N ASN A 387 11.17 20.71 -19.75
CA ASN A 387 11.53 21.65 -18.70
C ASN A 387 10.91 21.31 -17.33
N SER A 388 9.84 20.52 -17.23
CA SER A 388 9.16 20.25 -15.96
C SER A 388 9.54 18.93 -15.31
N LEU A 389 9.86 17.89 -16.11
CA LEU A 389 10.11 16.54 -15.62
C LEU A 389 11.36 16.46 -14.73
N VAL A 390 11.19 15.82 -13.57
CA VAL A 390 12.21 15.59 -12.54
C VAL A 390 12.45 14.10 -12.36
N GLU A 391 11.40 13.28 -12.42
CA GLU A 391 11.47 11.83 -12.31
C GLU A 391 10.77 11.18 -13.51
N LEU A 392 11.48 10.25 -14.15
CA LEU A 392 10.97 9.48 -15.28
C LEU A 392 11.23 7.99 -15.05
N ASN A 393 10.17 7.19 -15.13
CA ASN A 393 10.28 5.73 -15.17
C ASN A 393 9.76 5.21 -16.51
N ILE A 394 10.65 4.61 -17.29
CA ILE A 394 10.37 4.02 -18.61
C ILE A 394 10.85 2.57 -18.69
N SER A 395 11.12 1.92 -17.54
CA SER A 395 11.55 0.51 -17.48
C SER A 395 10.55 -0.46 -18.12
N GLY A 396 11.02 -1.61 -18.61
CA GLY A 396 10.18 -2.64 -19.23
C GLY A 396 9.56 -2.24 -20.57
N ASN A 397 10.20 -1.34 -21.33
CA ASN A 397 9.83 -0.98 -22.69
C ASN A 397 10.98 -1.26 -23.66
N SER A 398 10.70 -1.24 -24.96
CA SER A 398 11.66 -1.61 -26.02
C SER A 398 12.08 -0.37 -26.82
N PHE A 399 13.06 0.36 -26.30
CA PHE A 399 13.59 1.56 -26.97
C PHE A 399 14.87 1.27 -27.74
N VAL A 400 15.11 2.05 -28.80
CA VAL A 400 16.36 2.04 -29.57
C VAL A 400 17.29 3.17 -29.11
N SER A 401 18.54 3.14 -29.57
CA SER A 401 19.55 4.16 -29.23
C SER A 401 19.05 5.60 -29.45
N SER A 402 18.41 5.89 -30.60
CA SER A 402 17.85 7.22 -30.93
C SER A 402 16.89 7.77 -29.90
N ASP A 403 16.13 6.92 -29.20
CA ASP A 403 15.18 7.34 -28.16
C ASP A 403 15.91 7.80 -26.89
N PHE A 404 16.98 7.09 -26.51
CA PHE A 404 17.79 7.43 -25.34
C PHE A 404 18.57 8.72 -25.49
N PHE A 405 19.10 8.99 -26.69
CA PHE A 405 19.74 10.28 -27.00
C PHE A 405 18.83 11.46 -26.70
N LYS A 406 17.53 11.29 -26.84
CA LYS A 406 16.63 12.41 -26.60
C LYS A 406 16.43 12.65 -25.09
N ILE A 407 16.48 11.62 -24.23
CA ILE A 407 16.27 11.73 -22.77
C ILE A 407 17.24 12.72 -22.13
N VAL A 408 18.47 12.79 -22.63
CA VAL A 408 19.49 13.72 -22.10
C VAL A 408 19.08 15.19 -22.21
N TYR A 409 18.11 15.52 -23.08
CA TYR A 409 17.56 16.87 -23.23
C TYR A 409 16.53 17.24 -22.15
N LEU A 410 16.11 16.31 -21.29
CA LEU A 410 15.27 16.60 -20.13
C LEU A 410 16.07 17.38 -19.09
N LYS A 411 15.93 18.71 -19.09
CA LYS A 411 16.85 19.64 -18.41
C LYS A 411 16.84 19.54 -16.89
N ASN A 412 15.72 19.07 -16.34
CA ASN A 412 15.49 18.99 -14.90
C ASN A 412 15.42 17.56 -14.35
N LEU A 413 15.74 16.56 -15.17
CA LEU A 413 15.70 15.15 -14.77
C LEU A 413 16.76 14.88 -13.69
N ILE A 414 16.30 14.42 -12.52
CA ILE A 414 17.14 14.04 -11.37
C ILE A 414 17.17 12.53 -11.18
N ARG A 415 16.05 11.85 -11.46
CA ARG A 415 15.89 10.40 -11.29
C ARG A 415 15.39 9.75 -12.57
N LEU A 416 16.13 8.77 -13.06
CA LEU A 416 15.76 7.96 -14.22
C LEU A 416 15.67 6.48 -13.81
N THR A 417 14.55 5.84 -14.10
CA THR A 417 14.37 4.39 -13.99
C THR A 417 14.14 3.82 -15.39
N VAL A 418 14.98 2.88 -15.80
CA VAL A 418 15.07 2.44 -17.19
C VAL A 418 15.48 0.96 -17.27
N SER A 419 15.10 0.32 -18.37
CA SER A 419 15.62 -0.99 -18.77
C SER A 419 16.38 -0.79 -20.08
N PHE A 420 17.56 -1.40 -20.18
CA PHE A 420 18.34 -1.39 -21.41
C PHE A 420 18.32 -2.76 -22.08
N ASP A 421 18.27 -2.74 -23.41
CA ASP A 421 18.71 -3.84 -24.25
C ASP A 421 20.15 -3.53 -24.69
N ASN A 422 21.06 -4.49 -24.59
CA ASN A 422 22.47 -4.29 -24.94
C ASN A 422 22.66 -3.91 -26.41
N GLN A 423 21.71 -4.27 -27.28
CA GLN A 423 21.70 -3.81 -28.68
C GLN A 423 21.66 -2.29 -28.81
N VAL A 424 21.15 -1.57 -27.82
CA VAL A 424 21.15 -0.10 -27.77
C VAL A 424 22.57 0.46 -27.74
N PHE A 425 23.52 -0.28 -27.16
CA PHE A 425 24.89 0.17 -26.89
C PHE A 425 25.90 -0.29 -27.93
N LEU A 426 25.61 -1.34 -28.71
CA LEU A 426 26.49 -1.82 -29.78
C LEU A 426 26.84 -0.73 -30.81
N ASN A 427 25.95 0.25 -31.02
CA ASN A 427 26.17 1.38 -31.93
C ASN A 427 26.76 2.63 -31.24
N LEU A 428 27.21 2.52 -29.98
CA LEU A 428 27.68 3.65 -29.16
C LEU A 428 29.20 3.68 -28.95
N GLU A 429 29.95 2.68 -29.45
CA GLU A 429 31.40 2.57 -29.24
C GLU A 429 32.20 3.81 -29.71
N ASP A 430 31.69 4.59 -30.67
CA ASP A 430 32.32 5.83 -31.13
C ASP A 430 31.88 7.10 -30.37
N LYS A 431 31.03 6.96 -29.34
CA LYS A 431 30.31 8.10 -28.74
C LYS A 431 30.09 7.97 -27.22
N TYR A 432 31.09 7.58 -26.43
CA TYR A 432 30.98 7.51 -24.95
C TYR A 432 30.59 8.84 -24.25
N ASP A 433 30.62 9.95 -24.98
CA ASP A 433 30.33 11.31 -24.52
C ASP A 433 28.85 11.73 -24.69
N ILE A 434 27.94 10.76 -24.87
CA ILE A 434 26.52 10.97 -25.17
C ILE A 434 25.69 11.34 -23.96
N TRP A 435 25.97 10.75 -22.80
CA TRP A 435 25.09 10.83 -21.63
C TRP A 435 25.32 12.11 -20.81
N LYS A 436 25.19 13.27 -21.47
CA LYS A 436 25.39 14.61 -20.89
C LYS A 436 24.13 15.11 -20.19
N PHE A 437 23.69 14.40 -19.16
CA PHE A 437 22.61 14.88 -18.29
C PHE A 437 23.03 16.12 -17.51
N LYS A 438 22.14 17.11 -17.43
CA LYS A 438 22.43 18.36 -16.69
C LYS A 438 22.32 18.21 -15.17
N LYS A 439 21.46 17.31 -14.68
CA LYS A 439 21.07 17.22 -13.26
C LYS A 439 20.84 15.80 -12.75
N LEU A 440 21.09 14.77 -13.55
CA LEU A 440 20.79 13.39 -13.17
C LEU A 440 21.67 12.99 -11.96
N ARG A 441 21.04 12.49 -10.90
CA ARG A 441 21.72 12.04 -9.67
C ARG A 441 21.42 10.60 -9.32
N THR A 442 20.31 10.06 -9.79
CA THR A 442 19.88 8.69 -9.50
C THR A 442 19.53 7.99 -10.80
N LEU A 443 20.23 6.90 -11.07
CA LEU A 443 19.93 5.98 -12.16
C LEU A 443 19.54 4.63 -11.57
N ILE A 444 18.41 4.10 -12.01
CA ILE A 444 17.93 2.78 -11.60
C ILE A 444 17.77 1.94 -12.85
N LEU A 445 18.54 0.86 -12.91
CA LEU A 445 18.49 -0.12 -13.97
C LEU A 445 17.60 -1.27 -13.52
N VAL A 446 16.59 -1.60 -14.32
CA VAL A 446 15.60 -2.62 -14.00
C VAL A 446 15.68 -3.71 -15.05
N GLN A 447 15.78 -4.98 -14.63
CA GLN A 447 15.74 -6.15 -15.51
C GLN A 447 16.69 -6.06 -16.73
N THR A 448 17.86 -5.47 -16.51
CA THR A 448 18.87 -5.24 -17.55
C THR A 448 19.99 -6.26 -17.43
N ASN A 449 20.48 -6.77 -18.57
CA ASN A 449 21.71 -7.56 -18.60
C ASN A 449 22.91 -6.61 -18.66
N ILE A 450 23.71 -6.57 -17.59
CA ILE A 450 24.83 -5.64 -17.46
C ILE A 450 26.09 -6.30 -18.03
N GLU A 451 26.43 -5.89 -19.26
CA GLU A 451 27.68 -6.20 -19.94
C GLU A 451 28.72 -5.09 -19.71
N ASP A 452 30.00 -5.38 -19.97
CA ASP A 452 31.13 -4.46 -19.75
C ASP A 452 30.95 -3.09 -20.45
N LEU A 453 30.46 -3.11 -21.70
CA LEU A 453 30.20 -1.89 -22.48
C LEU A 453 29.14 -0.99 -21.83
N LEU A 454 28.04 -1.59 -21.35
CA LEU A 454 26.96 -0.87 -20.68
C LEU A 454 27.45 -0.32 -19.35
N TYR A 455 28.15 -1.15 -18.56
CA TYR A 455 28.72 -0.74 -17.29
C TYR A 455 29.64 0.48 -17.46
N LYS A 456 30.61 0.40 -18.38
CA LYS A 456 31.52 1.51 -18.70
C LYS A 456 30.76 2.75 -19.14
N SER A 457 29.75 2.60 -20.01
CA SER A 457 28.93 3.73 -20.50
C SER A 457 28.11 4.40 -19.40
N VAL A 458 27.59 3.64 -18.43
CA VAL A 458 26.85 4.19 -17.29
C VAL A 458 27.80 4.92 -16.33
N MET A 459 29.02 4.42 -16.14
CA MET A 459 30.01 5.03 -15.27
C MET A 459 30.59 6.34 -15.82
N THR A 460 30.42 6.66 -17.12
CA THR A 460 30.81 7.97 -17.67
C THR A 460 29.81 9.09 -17.40
N ILE A 461 28.61 8.76 -16.89
CA ILE A 461 27.58 9.77 -16.61
C ILE A 461 28.03 10.65 -15.44
N LYS A 462 28.24 11.93 -15.72
CA LYS A 462 28.70 12.91 -14.73
C LYS A 462 27.61 13.18 -13.68
N ASP A 463 28.04 13.47 -12.45
CA ASP A 463 27.21 13.90 -11.32
C ASP A 463 26.20 12.87 -10.74
N ILE A 464 26.24 11.61 -11.21
CA ILE A 464 25.49 10.52 -10.59
C ILE A 464 25.96 10.30 -9.14
N LYS A 465 25.00 10.13 -8.24
CA LYS A 465 25.23 9.83 -6.81
C LYS A 465 24.79 8.42 -6.42
N ILE A 466 23.75 7.91 -7.09
CA ILE A 466 23.14 6.63 -6.78
C ILE A 466 22.93 5.88 -8.09
N ILE A 467 23.47 4.66 -8.16
CA ILE A 467 23.15 3.67 -9.19
C ILE A 467 22.53 2.48 -8.46
N GLU A 468 21.30 2.12 -8.82
CA GLU A 468 20.58 0.99 -8.25
C GLU A 468 20.28 -0.03 -9.34
N PHE A 469 20.52 -1.30 -9.04
CA PHE A 469 20.25 -2.41 -9.95
C PHE A 469 19.11 -3.26 -9.37
N GLN A 470 17.99 -3.32 -10.08
CA GLN A 470 16.79 -4.04 -9.66
C GLN A 470 16.54 -5.22 -10.60
N ASN A 471 16.69 -6.45 -10.10
CA ASN A 471 16.52 -7.68 -10.88
C ASN A 471 17.41 -7.72 -12.15
N CYS A 472 18.59 -7.11 -12.09
CA CYS A 472 19.60 -7.16 -13.18
C CYS A 472 20.39 -8.47 -13.14
N LYS A 473 20.98 -8.82 -14.28
CA LYS A 473 21.98 -9.88 -14.39
C LYS A 473 23.33 -9.23 -14.72
N PHE A 474 24.42 -9.77 -14.19
CA PHE A 474 25.79 -9.31 -14.48
C PHE A 474 26.53 -10.43 -15.19
N GLU A 475 27.30 -10.11 -16.21
CA GLU A 475 28.31 -11.04 -16.74
C GLU A 475 29.49 -11.15 -15.76
N ASP A 476 30.08 -12.35 -15.68
CA ASP A 476 31.08 -12.72 -14.67
C ASP A 476 32.30 -11.77 -14.66
N ASP A 477 32.67 -11.23 -15.82
CA ASP A 477 33.85 -10.37 -16.02
C ASP A 477 33.61 -8.87 -15.71
N VAL A 478 32.37 -8.46 -15.40
CA VAL A 478 32.04 -7.03 -15.14
C VAL A 478 32.42 -6.58 -13.72
N LEU A 479 32.54 -7.54 -12.79
CA LEU A 479 32.82 -7.29 -11.37
C LEU A 479 34.27 -7.65 -10.96
N SER A 480 35.05 -8.22 -11.88
CA SER A 480 36.48 -8.49 -11.72
C SER A 480 37.32 -7.25 -12.04
#